data_AF-A0A507CR23-F1
#
_entry.id   AF-A0A507CR23-F1
#
_cell.length_a   1.000
_cell.length_b   1.000
_cell.length_c   1.000
_cell.angle_alpha   90.00
_cell.angle_beta   90.00
_cell.angle_gamma   90.00
#
_symmetry.space_group_name_H-M   'P 1'
#
loop_
_entity.id
_entity.type
_entity.pdbx_description
1 polymer ?
#
loop_
_entity_poly.entity_id
_entity_poly.type
_entity_poly.pdbx_seq_one_letter_code
_entity_poly.pdbx_strand_id
1 'polypeptide(L)'
;MPPCLRSGCCVWQSTMASISSPPQHSNANGNELTIDQGLHMRRASFSASTDGGFSSDSEMGELPEAVAKVSDLPPTLPKPKTKKTGLSARSIGLGEFEPERHFYPRVLNANIHPLVSSFFALGNERILARYTHLNPQVDLDALRTLLHYVPTYFNWAGSDLFNVTTANGARQMIIIETNSCPSGQKSMPLLTEMGDEHGGYGVVIDITFLELIHDLDPATGDLAVLSDKNMMEASGYAAAMAESSKERVWLVEYFDEDPDPPVKWEDGIMYVRDDATEWHPIRACFRYVTQKPWNRFPINSKTYVMNNIVSCLAGGRNKMMAARAYEFLNAELHGTGLSIKMPETIRNVSKSEIPLWIDSMGGHAVLKVPYSNAGQGVYTITSPAELADFMTKDHHYDKFIVQSLVGNASWSSITRTGKFYHVGTIPNKRNHIYVSDLRMMVSANSKGFRPVAIYARRTRKPLLRRLEDDPSVTSWEMLGTNLSVKLDDEWTTEAQRLLLMDRKDFNQLGIGVDDLIDAYIQTILSVIAIDKMAQRLMKDVRSDVPHDPRFPKYGLQEFDFELFEALNPDKALLSEILH
;
A
#
# COMPACT_ATOMS: atom_id res chain seq x y z
N MET A 1 37.95 46.49 19.71
CA MET A 1 37.42 47.75 20.27
C MET A 1 35.89 47.65 20.30
N PRO A 2 35.22 48.08 21.38
CA PRO A 2 33.87 47.64 21.80
C PRO A 2 32.83 48.80 21.56
N PRO A 3 31.55 48.84 22.05
CA PRO A 3 31.11 48.49 23.41
C PRO A 3 29.76 47.76 23.60
N CYS A 4 29.64 47.21 24.82
CA CYS A 4 28.43 46.80 25.55
C CYS A 4 27.49 47.97 25.90
N LEU A 5 26.22 47.66 26.27
CA LEU A 5 25.57 48.00 27.55
C LEU A 5 24.06 47.62 27.58
N ARG A 6 23.66 46.91 28.67
CA ARG A 6 22.48 47.07 29.59
C ARG A 6 21.07 47.35 29.02
N SER A 7 19.92 47.03 29.63
CA SER A 7 19.45 46.42 30.89
C SER A 7 17.91 46.50 30.86
N GLY A 8 17.17 45.63 31.55
CA GLY A 8 15.73 45.84 31.76
C GLY A 8 15.03 44.70 32.49
N CYS A 9 15.05 44.75 33.82
CA CYS A 9 14.35 43.87 34.75
C CYS A 9 13.00 44.51 35.13
N CYS A 10 11.92 43.72 35.24
CA CYS A 10 10.76 44.09 36.05
C CYS A 10 10.23 42.87 36.81
N VAL A 11 9.92 43.14 38.07
CA VAL A 11 9.70 42.27 39.24
C VAL A 11 8.21 42.08 39.51
N TRP A 12 7.86 41.08 40.35
CA TRP A 12 6.74 40.93 41.33
C TRP A 12 6.32 39.43 41.30
N GLN A 13 6.72 38.49 42.20
CA GLN A 13 6.53 38.38 43.67
C GLN A 13 5.11 38.82 44.09
N SER A 14 4.25 38.11 44.83
CA SER A 14 4.27 36.97 45.75
C SER A 14 2.83 36.40 45.74
N THR A 15 2.48 35.21 46.25
CA THR A 15 2.30 34.92 47.69
C THR A 15 1.93 33.43 47.84
N MET A 16 2.54 32.76 48.83
CA MET A 16 2.11 31.46 49.37
C MET A 16 0.85 31.63 50.23
N ALA A 17 -0.07 30.66 50.20
CA ALA A 17 -0.81 30.24 51.39
C ALA A 17 -1.33 28.80 51.21
N SER A 18 -1.28 28.09 52.33
CA SER A 18 -1.36 26.65 52.53
C SER A 18 -2.75 26.18 53.00
N ILE A 19 -2.91 24.85 53.11
CA ILE A 19 -3.85 24.08 53.98
C ILE A 19 -5.21 23.72 53.37
N SER A 20 -5.41 22.42 53.07
CA SER A 20 -6.26 21.47 53.84
C SER A 20 -6.70 20.27 52.98
N SER A 21 -6.57 19.08 53.55
CA SER A 21 -7.14 17.82 53.06
C SER A 21 -8.56 17.60 53.64
N PRO A 22 -9.22 16.45 53.39
CA PRO A 22 -10.48 16.28 52.67
C PRO A 22 -11.71 16.13 53.61
N PRO A 23 -12.87 15.73 53.08
CA PRO A 23 -13.72 14.82 53.84
C PRO A 23 -14.13 13.55 53.06
N GLN A 24 -14.03 12.43 53.77
CA GLN A 24 -14.82 11.23 53.58
C GLN A 24 -16.19 11.41 54.27
N HIS A 25 -17.24 10.81 53.70
CA HIS A 25 -18.46 10.26 54.33
C HIS A 25 -19.45 9.93 53.19
N SER A 26 -20.33 8.95 53.18
CA SER A 26 -20.49 7.62 53.80
C SER A 26 -21.84 7.08 53.28
N ASN A 27 -21.94 5.78 53.02
CA ASN A 27 -23.12 4.88 53.04
C ASN A 27 -24.51 5.34 52.52
N ALA A 28 -25.12 4.53 51.66
CA ALA A 28 -26.18 3.55 52.03
C ALA A 28 -27.11 3.20 50.84
N ASN A 29 -27.47 1.90 50.76
CA ASN A 29 -28.75 1.25 50.38
C ASN A 29 -29.59 1.88 49.23
N GLY A 30 -29.98 1.19 48.17
CA GLY A 30 -30.67 -0.11 48.15
C GLY A 30 -32.10 0.11 47.65
N ASN A 31 -32.50 -0.48 46.53
CA ASN A 31 -33.80 -1.12 46.29
C ASN A 31 -34.02 -1.51 44.82
N GLU A 32 -34.46 -2.76 44.66
CA GLU A 32 -35.20 -3.30 43.54
C GLU A 32 -36.51 -2.53 43.31
N LEU A 33 -37.00 -2.52 42.06
CA LEU A 33 -38.41 -2.77 41.73
C LEU A 33 -38.59 -2.97 40.22
N THR A 34 -39.14 -4.14 39.91
CA THR A 34 -39.69 -4.63 38.64
C THR A 34 -41.09 -4.05 38.31
N ILE A 35 -41.59 -4.39 37.10
CA ILE A 35 -43.02 -4.40 36.63
C ILE A 35 -43.48 -3.07 35.99
N ASP A 36 -44.19 -2.94 34.86
CA ASP A 36 -44.88 -3.85 33.92
C ASP A 36 -45.04 -3.23 32.52
N GLN A 37 -45.43 -4.12 31.60
CA GLN A 37 -46.18 -4.03 30.33
C GLN A 37 -46.97 -2.77 29.93
N GLY A 38 -47.08 -2.58 28.60
CA GLY A 38 -48.14 -1.79 27.95
C GLY A 38 -48.15 -1.90 26.42
N LEU A 39 -49.09 -2.71 25.90
CA LEU A 39 -49.46 -2.92 24.50
C LEU A 39 -49.70 -1.63 23.69
N HIS A 40 -49.46 -1.67 22.36
CA HIS A 40 -50.53 -1.43 21.37
C HIS A 40 -50.17 -1.88 19.94
N MET A 41 -50.90 -2.90 19.47
CA MET A 41 -51.12 -3.22 18.06
C MET A 41 -52.07 -2.18 17.42
N ARG A 42 -51.82 -1.81 16.15
CA ARG A 42 -52.90 -1.48 15.21
C ARG A 42 -52.70 -2.21 13.89
N ARG A 43 -53.68 -3.05 13.57
CA ARG A 43 -53.97 -3.63 12.25
C ARG A 43 -54.42 -2.53 11.29
N ALA A 44 -54.09 -2.68 10.03
CA ALA A 44 -54.97 -2.34 8.92
C ALA A 44 -54.80 -3.38 7.82
N SER A 45 -55.90 -4.07 7.53
CA SER A 45 -56.10 -5.03 6.45
C SER A 45 -57.20 -4.47 5.56
N PHE A 46 -57.04 -4.50 4.23
CA PHE A 46 -58.16 -4.52 3.29
C PHE A 46 -57.83 -5.41 2.08
N SER A 47 -58.78 -6.31 1.83
CA SER A 47 -59.04 -7.25 0.73
C SER A 47 -59.14 -6.58 -0.65
N ALA A 48 -58.68 -7.15 -1.77
CA ALA A 48 -59.05 -8.37 -2.52
C ALA A 48 -60.31 -8.24 -3.43
N SER A 49 -60.12 -8.52 -4.72
CA SER A 49 -61.08 -9.03 -5.72
C SER A 49 -60.28 -9.36 -7.01
N THR A 50 -59.99 -10.62 -7.37
CA THR A 50 -60.78 -11.72 -7.98
C THR A 50 -60.96 -11.66 -9.50
N ASP A 51 -60.93 -12.88 -10.07
CA ASP A 51 -61.28 -13.37 -11.42
C ASP A 51 -60.18 -13.31 -12.49
N GLY A 52 -59.87 -14.36 -13.27
CA GLY A 52 -60.38 -15.73 -13.44
C GLY A 52 -59.52 -16.40 -14.52
N GLY A 53 -59.19 -17.69 -14.46
CA GLY A 53 -59.96 -18.71 -15.18
C GLY A 53 -59.05 -19.85 -15.69
N PHE A 54 -59.59 -21.06 -15.58
CA PHE A 54 -59.10 -22.41 -15.88
C PHE A 54 -58.37 -22.66 -17.22
N SER A 55 -57.41 -23.59 -17.22
CA SER A 55 -57.55 -24.88 -17.93
C SER A 55 -56.47 -25.88 -17.49
N SER A 56 -56.92 -27.10 -17.21
CA SER A 56 -56.14 -28.33 -17.07
C SER A 56 -55.58 -28.79 -18.41
N ASP A 57 -54.40 -29.41 -18.40
CA ASP A 57 -54.19 -30.71 -19.04
C ASP A 57 -52.97 -31.41 -18.45
N SER A 58 -53.17 -32.67 -18.12
CA SER A 58 -52.23 -33.63 -17.55
C SER A 58 -51.64 -34.47 -18.68
N GLU A 59 -50.31 -34.58 -18.76
CA GLU A 59 -49.68 -35.72 -19.42
C GLU A 59 -48.34 -36.06 -18.76
N MET A 60 -48.17 -37.35 -18.53
CA MET A 60 -47.01 -37.97 -17.89
C MET A 60 -45.79 -37.96 -18.82
N GLY A 61 -44.58 -37.86 -18.25
CA GLY A 61 -43.35 -38.03 -19.00
C GLY A 61 -42.11 -38.00 -18.11
N GLU A 62 -41.74 -39.18 -17.64
CA GLU A 62 -40.43 -39.70 -17.21
C GLU A 62 -39.20 -38.74 -17.15
N LEU A 63 -38.51 -38.82 -16.00
CA LEU A 63 -37.14 -38.37 -15.78
C LEU A 63 -36.16 -39.05 -16.76
N PRO A 64 -35.20 -38.32 -17.37
CA PRO A 64 -34.03 -38.94 -17.95
C PRO A 64 -32.83 -38.88 -17.01
N GLU A 65 -32.19 -40.04 -16.96
CA GLU A 65 -31.01 -40.43 -16.21
C GLU A 65 -29.76 -39.57 -16.46
N ALA A 66 -28.89 -39.60 -15.46
CA ALA A 66 -27.54 -39.10 -15.47
C ALA A 66 -26.72 -39.62 -16.65
N VAL A 67 -26.07 -38.70 -17.36
CA VAL A 67 -24.90 -39.01 -18.20
C VAL A 67 -23.70 -38.25 -17.63
N ALA A 68 -22.95 -38.95 -16.78
CA ALA A 68 -21.60 -38.55 -16.41
C ALA A 68 -20.71 -38.69 -17.65
N LYS A 69 -20.16 -37.58 -18.14
CA LYS A 69 -18.95 -37.58 -18.98
C LYS A 69 -17.81 -37.01 -18.14
N VAL A 70 -17.06 -37.92 -17.53
CA VAL A 70 -15.72 -37.66 -17.02
C VAL A 70 -14.81 -37.54 -18.26
N SER A 71 -14.30 -36.35 -18.53
CA SER A 71 -13.22 -36.18 -19.50
C SER A 71 -11.89 -36.36 -18.76
N ASP A 72 -11.38 -37.58 -18.75
CA ASP A 72 -9.98 -37.86 -18.46
C ASP A 72 -9.13 -37.36 -19.65
N LEU A 73 -8.74 -36.09 -19.59
CA LEU A 73 -7.61 -35.58 -20.36
C LEU A 73 -6.52 -35.17 -19.36
N PRO A 74 -5.26 -35.64 -19.54
CA PRO A 74 -4.16 -35.21 -18.70
C PRO A 74 -4.02 -33.69 -18.77
N PRO A 75 -3.58 -33.03 -17.68
CA PRO A 75 -3.40 -31.57 -17.67
C PRO A 75 -2.50 -31.19 -18.84
N THR A 76 -3.06 -30.44 -19.78
CA THR A 76 -2.32 -29.91 -20.91
C THR A 76 -1.19 -29.05 -20.36
N LEU A 77 0.04 -29.38 -20.78
CA LEU A 77 1.23 -28.59 -20.46
C LEU A 77 0.93 -27.11 -20.75
N PRO A 78 1.29 -26.18 -19.85
CA PRO A 78 1.05 -24.76 -20.05
C PRO A 78 1.65 -24.34 -21.38
N LYS A 79 0.83 -23.68 -22.23
CA LYS A 79 1.31 -23.16 -23.51
C LYS A 79 2.51 -22.25 -23.24
N PRO A 80 3.62 -22.38 -24.00
CA PRO A 80 4.76 -21.49 -23.83
C PRO A 80 4.28 -20.05 -24.07
N LYS A 81 4.48 -19.18 -23.09
CA LYS A 81 4.15 -17.76 -23.20
C LYS A 81 4.89 -17.20 -24.41
N THR A 82 4.17 -16.57 -25.33
CA THR A 82 4.79 -15.74 -26.37
C THR A 82 5.54 -14.61 -25.68
N LYS A 83 6.87 -14.67 -25.71
CA LYS A 83 7.73 -13.62 -25.16
C LYS A 83 7.48 -12.34 -25.95
N LYS A 84 7.12 -11.25 -25.25
CA LYS A 84 7.14 -9.91 -25.86
C LYS A 84 8.59 -9.58 -26.17
N THR A 85 8.88 -9.23 -27.40
CA THR A 85 10.23 -8.89 -27.88
C THR A 85 10.12 -7.94 -29.08
N GLY A 86 11.19 -7.19 -29.37
CA GLY A 86 11.19 -6.20 -30.46
C GLY A 86 10.32 -4.98 -30.16
N LEU A 87 10.14 -4.64 -28.88
CA LEU A 87 9.45 -3.43 -28.46
C LEU A 87 10.33 -2.19 -28.73
N SER A 88 9.68 -1.02 -28.79
CA SER A 88 10.32 0.28 -28.99
C SER A 88 9.75 1.32 -28.04
N ALA A 89 10.58 2.29 -27.67
CA ALA A 89 10.19 3.46 -26.89
C ALA A 89 9.25 4.36 -27.70
N ARG A 90 8.17 4.83 -27.07
CA ARG A 90 7.23 5.79 -27.65
C ARG A 90 7.52 7.19 -27.12
N SER A 91 7.74 8.15 -28.03
CA SER A 91 7.84 9.56 -27.66
C SER A 91 6.46 10.11 -27.26
N ILE A 92 6.40 10.81 -26.13
CA ILE A 92 5.23 11.54 -25.64
C ILE A 92 5.55 13.03 -25.67
N GLY A 93 4.69 13.81 -26.33
CA GLY A 93 4.79 15.26 -26.45
C GLY A 93 3.80 16.02 -25.57
N LEU A 94 3.85 17.35 -25.72
CA LEU A 94 2.93 18.30 -25.09
C LEU A 94 1.48 18.08 -25.55
N GLY A 95 0.52 18.13 -24.62
CA GLY A 95 -0.92 18.04 -24.93
C GLY A 95 -1.40 16.63 -25.26
N GLU A 96 -0.63 15.60 -24.94
CA GLU A 96 -1.02 14.19 -25.09
C GLU A 96 -1.76 13.61 -23.87
N PHE A 97 -1.96 14.40 -22.80
CA PHE A 97 -2.71 13.93 -21.64
C PHE A 97 -4.21 13.89 -21.95
N GLU A 98 -4.77 12.69 -22.04
CA GLU A 98 -6.21 12.47 -22.19
C GLU A 98 -6.72 11.73 -20.95
N PRO A 99 -7.55 12.36 -20.08
CA PRO A 99 -8.01 11.74 -18.84
C PRO A 99 -8.62 10.34 -19.02
N GLU A 100 -9.33 10.09 -20.11
CA GLU A 100 -9.97 8.81 -20.43
C GLU A 100 -8.98 7.66 -20.64
N ARG A 101 -7.71 7.98 -20.98
CA ARG A 101 -6.64 6.98 -21.13
C ARG A 101 -5.99 6.61 -19.81
N HIS A 102 -6.14 7.46 -18.78
CA HIS A 102 -5.35 7.40 -17.55
C HIS A 102 -6.19 7.17 -16.29
N PHE A 103 -7.50 7.38 -16.35
CA PHE A 103 -8.43 7.15 -15.25
C PHE A 103 -9.48 6.10 -15.61
N TYR A 104 -10.00 5.40 -14.60
CA TYR A 104 -11.16 4.56 -14.83
C TYR A 104 -12.39 5.42 -15.19
N PRO A 105 -13.29 4.95 -16.08
CA PRO A 105 -14.51 5.69 -16.40
C PRO A 105 -15.34 6.03 -15.16
N ARG A 106 -15.40 5.14 -14.17
CA ARG A 106 -16.08 5.41 -12.88
C ARG A 106 -15.46 6.59 -12.12
N VAL A 107 -14.15 6.82 -12.25
CA VAL A 107 -13.42 7.90 -11.56
C VAL A 107 -13.72 9.25 -12.21
N LEU A 108 -13.72 9.32 -13.54
CA LEU A 108 -14.08 10.55 -14.27
C LEU A 108 -15.52 11.01 -14.00
N ASN A 109 -16.39 10.08 -13.64
CA ASN A 109 -17.79 10.37 -13.30
C ASN A 109 -18.03 10.45 -11.78
N ALA A 110 -16.99 10.37 -10.96
CA ALA A 110 -17.11 10.35 -9.50
C ALA A 110 -16.92 11.74 -8.91
N ASN A 111 -17.77 12.07 -7.93
CA ASN A 111 -17.62 13.26 -7.11
C ASN A 111 -16.92 12.90 -5.80
N ILE A 112 -15.79 13.56 -5.52
CA ILE A 112 -15.02 13.35 -4.29
C ILE A 112 -15.90 13.49 -3.04
N HIS A 113 -15.69 12.62 -2.05
CA HIS A 113 -16.38 12.71 -0.78
C HIS A 113 -15.91 13.96 0.00
N PRO A 114 -16.81 14.80 0.58
CA PRO A 114 -16.42 16.04 1.27
C PRO A 114 -15.40 15.84 2.40
N LEU A 115 -15.53 14.77 3.20
CA LEU A 115 -14.56 14.45 4.26
C LEU A 115 -13.16 14.12 3.71
N VAL A 116 -13.10 13.45 2.55
CA VAL A 116 -11.81 13.13 1.92
C VAL A 116 -11.19 14.39 1.35
N SER A 117 -11.96 15.21 0.63
CA SER A 117 -11.52 16.52 0.15
C SER A 117 -11.00 17.40 1.30
N SER A 118 -11.74 17.45 2.41
CA SER A 118 -11.31 18.15 3.62
C SER A 118 -10.01 17.61 4.20
N PHE A 119 -9.82 16.29 4.22
CA PHE A 119 -8.57 15.67 4.69
C PHE A 119 -7.37 16.12 3.85
N PHE A 120 -7.48 16.08 2.52
CA PHE A 120 -6.41 16.54 1.62
C PHE A 120 -6.08 18.02 1.81
N ALA A 121 -7.08 18.85 2.16
CA ALA A 121 -6.88 20.26 2.44
C ALA A 121 -6.22 20.55 3.80
N LEU A 122 -6.19 19.61 4.76
CA LEU A 122 -5.74 19.90 6.14
C LEU A 122 -4.31 20.43 6.22
N GLY A 123 -3.38 19.80 5.51
CA GLY A 123 -1.95 20.07 5.65
C GLY A 123 -1.36 19.58 6.98
N ASN A 124 -0.03 19.47 7.02
CA ASN A 124 0.68 18.80 8.12
C ASN A 124 0.48 19.47 9.49
N GLU A 125 0.37 20.79 9.58
CA GLU A 125 0.17 21.48 10.87
C GLU A 125 -1.19 21.16 11.53
N ARG A 126 -2.27 21.09 10.74
CA ARG A 126 -3.59 20.72 11.28
C ARG A 126 -3.68 19.24 11.60
N ILE A 127 -3.02 18.40 10.80
CA ILE A 127 -2.88 16.96 11.07
C ILE A 127 -2.13 16.75 12.39
N LEU A 128 -0.99 17.42 12.58
CA LEU A 128 -0.20 17.39 13.80
C LEU A 128 -1.06 17.76 15.02
N ALA A 129 -1.73 18.91 14.97
CA ALA A 129 -2.57 19.38 16.07
C ALA A 129 -3.72 18.42 16.40
N ARG A 130 -4.39 17.86 15.37
CA ARG A 130 -5.49 16.92 15.58
C ARG A 130 -5.01 15.59 16.16
N TYR A 131 -3.91 15.05 15.63
CA TYR A 131 -3.39 13.75 16.06
C TYR A 131 -2.90 13.77 17.50
N THR A 132 -2.12 14.78 17.89
CA THR A 132 -1.61 14.91 19.27
C THR A 132 -2.73 15.19 20.27
N HIS A 133 -3.80 15.88 19.87
CA HIS A 133 -4.98 16.06 20.72
C HIS A 133 -5.69 14.73 21.01
N LEU A 134 -5.83 13.85 20.01
CA LEU A 134 -6.43 12.52 20.18
C LEU A 134 -5.48 11.52 20.85
N ASN A 135 -4.18 11.81 20.85
CA ASN A 135 -3.11 10.95 21.36
C ASN A 135 -2.20 11.77 22.29
N PRO A 136 -2.65 12.15 23.51
CA PRO A 136 -1.92 13.05 24.40
C PRO A 136 -0.56 12.50 24.87
N GLN A 137 -0.32 11.20 24.70
CA GLN A 137 0.97 10.55 24.95
C GLN A 137 2.01 10.77 23.85
N VAL A 138 1.62 11.30 22.69
CA VAL A 138 2.53 11.52 21.55
C VAL A 138 3.34 12.79 21.76
N ASP A 139 4.65 12.68 21.58
CA ASP A 139 5.58 13.80 21.53
C ASP A 139 5.32 14.64 20.27
N LEU A 140 4.94 15.90 20.48
CA LEU A 140 4.58 16.83 19.42
C LEU A 140 5.77 17.20 18.53
N ASP A 141 6.97 17.37 19.10
CA ASP A 141 8.15 17.77 18.36
C ASP A 141 8.68 16.59 17.53
N ALA A 142 8.66 15.38 18.09
CA ALA A 142 8.99 14.17 17.35
C ALA A 142 8.07 13.98 16.13
N LEU A 143 6.75 14.12 16.29
CA LEU A 143 5.82 14.00 15.17
C LEU A 143 6.02 15.13 14.15
N ARG A 144 6.28 16.36 14.60
CA ARG A 144 6.59 17.49 13.71
C ARG A 144 7.82 17.20 12.86
N THR A 145 8.91 16.70 13.46
CA THR A 145 10.13 16.33 12.74
C THR A 145 9.85 15.25 11.69
N LEU A 146 9.05 14.24 12.02
CA LEU A 146 8.71 13.15 11.09
C LEU A 146 7.87 13.65 9.91
N LEU A 147 6.90 14.54 10.14
CA LEU A 147 6.09 15.13 9.05
C LEU A 147 6.93 15.99 8.08
N HIS A 148 8.01 16.60 8.57
CA HIS A 148 8.95 17.41 7.77
C HIS A 148 10.14 16.62 7.23
N TYR A 149 10.21 15.31 7.49
CA TYR A 149 11.30 14.47 6.99
C TYR A 149 11.34 14.50 5.45
N VAL A 150 12.54 14.65 4.89
CA VAL A 150 12.79 14.65 3.45
C VAL A 150 13.52 13.35 3.11
N PRO A 151 12.85 12.39 2.43
CA PRO A 151 13.47 11.13 2.04
C PRO A 151 14.63 11.30 1.08
N THR A 152 15.63 10.44 1.20
CA THR A 152 16.77 10.41 0.27
C THR A 152 16.48 9.50 -0.92
N TYR A 153 15.94 8.30 -0.68
CA TYR A 153 15.75 7.26 -1.71
C TYR A 153 14.28 6.92 -1.95
N PHE A 154 13.40 7.16 -0.97
CA PHE A 154 12.01 6.70 -1.02
C PHE A 154 10.99 7.84 -1.01
N ASN A 155 10.94 8.58 -2.13
CA ASN A 155 10.21 9.85 -2.23
C ASN A 155 8.72 9.71 -2.58
N TRP A 156 8.33 8.62 -3.24
CA TRP A 156 6.93 8.35 -3.59
C TRP A 156 6.54 6.92 -3.20
N ALA A 157 5.51 6.78 -2.37
CA ALA A 157 5.20 5.50 -1.75
C ALA A 157 3.69 5.27 -1.62
N GLY A 158 3.29 4.00 -1.49
CA GLY A 158 1.93 3.64 -1.13
C GLY A 158 1.91 2.51 -0.11
N SER A 159 1.18 2.71 0.98
CA SER A 159 1.01 1.69 2.01
C SER A 159 -0.39 1.11 1.97
N ASP A 160 -0.47 -0.20 2.16
CA ASP A 160 -1.73 -0.92 2.39
C ASP A 160 -1.97 -1.02 3.87
N LEU A 161 -3.16 -0.58 4.30
CA LEU A 161 -3.55 -0.53 5.69
C LEU A 161 -4.85 -1.30 5.92
N PHE A 162 -4.94 -1.89 7.11
CA PHE A 162 -6.21 -2.36 7.65
C PHE A 162 -6.67 -1.43 8.77
N ASN A 163 -7.96 -1.12 8.76
CA ASN A 163 -8.65 -0.63 9.95
C ASN A 163 -9.03 -1.84 10.81
N VAL A 164 -8.38 -1.95 11.96
CA VAL A 164 -8.53 -3.07 12.88
C VAL A 164 -9.01 -2.59 14.22
N THR A 165 -9.46 -3.54 15.03
CA THR A 165 -9.66 -3.32 16.46
C THR A 165 -8.92 -4.39 17.26
N THR A 166 -8.49 -4.00 18.45
CA THR A 166 -7.78 -4.87 19.40
C THR A 166 -8.75 -5.56 20.33
N ALA A 167 -8.30 -6.59 21.06
CA ALA A 167 -9.12 -7.26 22.08
C ALA A 167 -9.76 -6.32 23.12
N ASN A 168 -9.19 -5.12 23.34
CA ASN A 168 -9.73 -4.10 24.25
C ASN A 168 -10.69 -3.12 23.56
N GLY A 169 -11.05 -3.35 22.29
CA GLY A 169 -11.94 -2.50 21.51
C GLY A 169 -11.29 -1.28 20.85
N ALA A 170 -9.97 -1.06 21.02
CA ALA A 170 -9.29 0.09 20.43
C ALA A 170 -9.18 -0.06 18.90
N ARG A 171 -9.79 0.87 18.15
CA ARG A 171 -9.69 0.98 16.69
C ARG A 171 -8.40 1.69 16.29
N GLN A 172 -7.74 1.22 15.23
CA GLN A 172 -6.52 1.84 14.70
C GLN A 172 -6.19 1.35 13.29
N MET A 173 -5.38 2.13 12.59
CA MET A 173 -4.79 1.74 11.31
C MET A 173 -3.48 0.98 11.55
N ILE A 174 -3.29 -0.13 10.83
CA ILE A 174 -2.05 -0.90 10.85
C ILE A 174 -1.51 -1.11 9.44
N ILE A 175 -0.18 -1.14 9.29
CA ILE A 175 0.52 -1.34 8.02
C ILE A 175 0.61 -2.83 7.71
N ILE A 176 0.20 -3.20 6.50
CA ILE A 176 0.28 -4.57 5.96
C ILE A 176 1.46 -4.73 5.01
N GLU A 177 1.66 -3.74 4.14
CA GLU A 177 2.83 -3.60 3.28
C GLU A 177 3.00 -2.15 2.81
N THR A 178 4.22 -1.80 2.39
CA THR A 178 4.56 -0.50 1.79
C THR A 178 5.26 -0.74 0.45
N ASN A 179 4.85 -0.01 -0.58
CA ASN A 179 5.19 -0.25 -1.96
C ASN A 179 5.97 0.93 -2.56
N SER A 180 7.12 0.67 -3.20
CA SER A 180 7.97 1.72 -3.82
C SER A 180 7.61 2.11 -5.26
N CYS A 181 6.55 1.53 -5.78
CA CYS A 181 5.92 1.90 -7.04
C CYS A 181 4.45 1.48 -6.91
N PRO A 182 3.65 2.28 -6.18
CA PRO A 182 2.25 2.00 -5.96
C PRO A 182 1.42 2.35 -7.21
N SER A 183 0.26 1.70 -7.34
CA SER A 183 -0.78 2.11 -8.28
C SER A 183 -1.95 2.67 -7.48
N GLY A 184 -2.62 3.67 -8.03
CA GLY A 184 -3.83 4.24 -7.44
C GLY A 184 -4.37 5.49 -8.11
N GLN A 185 -3.61 6.19 -8.96
CA GLN A 185 -4.05 7.47 -9.51
C GLN A 185 -5.28 7.28 -10.39
N LYS A 186 -5.28 6.24 -11.22
CA LYS A 186 -6.44 5.83 -12.03
C LYS A 186 -7.70 5.50 -11.22
N SER A 187 -7.60 5.40 -9.89
CA SER A 187 -8.66 5.03 -8.94
C SER A 187 -9.04 6.17 -7.98
N MET A 188 -8.41 7.35 -8.09
CA MET A 188 -8.67 8.49 -7.21
C MET A 188 -9.49 9.55 -7.97
N PRO A 189 -10.72 9.88 -7.51
CA PRO A 189 -11.47 11.02 -8.04
C PRO A 189 -10.67 12.31 -7.94
N LEU A 190 -10.81 13.19 -8.94
CA LEU A 190 -10.19 14.50 -8.91
C LEU A 190 -10.68 15.29 -7.67
N LEU A 191 -9.76 16.00 -7.02
CA LEU A 191 -10.08 16.80 -5.83
C LEU A 191 -10.88 18.05 -6.20
N THR A 192 -10.71 18.54 -7.43
CA THR A 192 -11.39 19.70 -8.00
C THR A 192 -11.84 19.40 -9.42
N GLU A 193 -13.03 19.87 -9.80
CA GLU A 193 -13.59 19.67 -11.15
C GLU A 193 -12.98 20.61 -12.20
N MET A 194 -12.24 21.65 -11.79
CA MET A 194 -11.75 22.71 -12.66
C MET A 194 -10.21 22.81 -12.59
N GLY A 195 -9.53 22.60 -13.71
CA GLY A 195 -8.12 22.98 -13.91
C GLY A 195 -7.04 22.02 -13.39
N ASP A 196 -7.40 20.89 -12.77
CA ASP A 196 -6.46 19.84 -12.34
C ASP A 196 -6.78 18.52 -13.05
N GLU A 197 -6.55 18.49 -14.37
CA GLU A 197 -6.80 17.30 -15.20
C GLU A 197 -5.81 16.17 -14.94
N HIS A 198 -4.61 16.51 -14.45
CA HIS A 198 -3.56 15.55 -14.10
C HIS A 198 -3.81 14.84 -12.78
N GLY A 199 -4.56 15.46 -11.86
CA GLY A 199 -4.82 14.94 -10.52
C GLY A 199 -3.54 14.50 -9.83
N GLY A 200 -3.58 13.32 -9.20
CA GLY A 200 -2.42 12.80 -8.48
C GLY A 200 -1.21 12.42 -9.35
N TYR A 201 -1.35 12.31 -10.69
CA TYR A 201 -0.18 12.16 -11.57
C TYR A 201 0.68 13.43 -11.54
N GLY A 202 0.06 14.58 -11.76
CA GLY A 202 0.71 15.89 -11.71
C GLY A 202 1.34 16.16 -10.35
N VAL A 203 0.64 15.82 -9.26
CA VAL A 203 1.17 15.99 -7.90
C VAL A 203 2.52 15.26 -7.72
N VAL A 204 2.67 14.02 -8.19
CA VAL A 204 3.95 13.29 -8.02
C VAL A 204 5.02 13.84 -8.96
N ILE A 205 4.66 14.16 -10.21
CA ILE A 205 5.60 14.67 -11.20
C ILE A 205 6.11 16.06 -10.81
N ASP A 206 5.20 17.01 -10.64
CA ASP A 206 5.51 18.44 -10.51
C ASP A 206 6.24 18.75 -9.22
N ILE A 207 5.81 18.11 -8.14
CA ILE A 207 6.25 18.46 -6.79
C ILE A 207 7.42 17.60 -6.35
N THR A 208 7.53 16.36 -6.82
CA THR A 208 8.54 15.41 -6.35
C THR A 208 9.54 15.07 -7.46
N PHE A 209 9.11 14.52 -8.59
CA PHE A 209 10.05 14.07 -9.62
C PHE A 209 10.87 15.23 -10.20
N LEU A 210 10.22 16.30 -10.65
CA LEU A 210 10.89 17.46 -11.25
C LEU A 210 11.79 18.19 -10.25
N GLU A 211 11.39 18.28 -8.98
CA GLU A 211 12.24 18.83 -7.92
C GLU A 211 13.51 17.98 -7.71
N LEU A 212 13.40 16.65 -7.77
CA LEU A 212 14.56 15.77 -7.62
C LEU A 212 15.55 15.85 -8.78
N ILE A 213 15.11 16.28 -9.97
CA ILE A 213 15.95 16.33 -11.17
C ILE A 213 16.36 17.75 -11.58
N HIS A 214 15.97 18.78 -10.81
CA HIS A 214 16.17 20.19 -11.21
C HIS A 214 17.64 20.57 -11.42
N ASP A 215 18.56 19.94 -10.70
CA ASP A 215 20.01 20.19 -10.80
C ASP A 215 20.70 19.33 -11.88
N LEU A 216 19.98 18.44 -12.57
CA LEU A 216 20.57 17.59 -13.61
C LEU A 216 20.68 18.36 -14.93
N ASP A 217 21.83 18.26 -15.59
CA ASP A 217 22.06 18.91 -16.88
C ASP A 217 21.18 18.29 -17.98
N PRO A 218 20.24 19.04 -18.60
CA PRO A 218 19.41 18.54 -19.69
C PRO A 218 20.20 18.03 -20.91
N ALA A 219 21.44 18.50 -21.11
CA ALA A 219 22.28 18.04 -22.21
C ALA A 219 22.79 16.60 -22.03
N THR A 220 22.63 16.00 -20.85
CA THR A 220 23.07 14.64 -20.54
C THR A 220 22.08 13.56 -20.99
N GLY A 221 20.87 13.93 -21.42
CA GLY A 221 19.88 13.00 -21.99
C GLY A 221 18.44 13.42 -21.77
N ASP A 222 17.51 12.64 -22.31
CA ASP A 222 16.07 12.87 -22.23
C ASP A 222 15.47 12.35 -20.91
N LEU A 223 14.15 12.49 -20.77
CA LEU A 223 13.34 11.91 -19.69
C LEU A 223 12.66 10.63 -20.16
N ALA A 224 12.44 9.68 -19.23
CA ALA A 224 11.70 8.46 -19.54
C ALA A 224 10.79 7.98 -18.41
N VAL A 225 9.69 7.30 -18.78
CA VAL A 225 8.86 6.47 -17.91
C VAL A 225 8.97 5.02 -18.36
N LEU A 226 9.51 4.17 -17.49
CA LEU A 226 9.65 2.73 -17.78
C LEU A 226 8.58 1.93 -17.04
N SER A 227 7.96 0.96 -17.69
CA SER A 227 6.93 0.12 -17.09
C SER A 227 7.03 -1.34 -17.50
N ASP A 228 6.66 -2.25 -16.59
CA ASP A 228 6.55 -3.69 -16.90
C ASP A 228 5.11 -4.18 -16.88
N LYS A 229 4.16 -3.28 -16.59
CA LYS A 229 2.71 -3.49 -16.63
C LYS A 229 1.98 -2.16 -16.44
N ASN A 230 0.65 -2.22 -16.50
CA ASN A 230 -0.26 -1.13 -16.12
C ASN A 230 -0.03 0.16 -16.92
N MET A 231 -0.08 0.04 -18.25
CA MET A 231 0.17 1.14 -19.18
C MET A 231 -0.74 2.36 -18.93
N MET A 232 -1.97 2.15 -18.42
CA MET A 232 -2.88 3.24 -18.04
C MET A 232 -2.22 4.25 -17.08
N GLU A 233 -1.50 3.76 -16.07
CA GLU A 233 -0.82 4.65 -15.12
C GLU A 233 0.52 5.14 -15.63
N ALA A 234 1.33 4.25 -16.23
CA ALA A 234 2.63 4.63 -16.77
C ALA A 234 2.51 5.72 -17.85
N SER A 235 1.52 5.61 -18.74
CA SER A 235 1.24 6.64 -19.75
C SER A 235 0.71 7.94 -19.15
N GLY A 236 -0.07 7.89 -18.07
CA GLY A 236 -0.53 9.09 -17.35
C GLY A 236 0.63 9.86 -16.72
N TYR A 237 1.59 9.14 -16.11
CA TYR A 237 2.83 9.76 -15.63
C TYR A 237 3.69 10.33 -16.76
N ALA A 238 3.78 9.65 -17.90
CA ALA A 238 4.58 10.12 -19.04
C ALA A 238 3.98 11.39 -19.67
N ALA A 239 2.67 11.43 -19.87
CA ALA A 239 1.97 12.58 -20.41
C ALA A 239 2.02 13.78 -19.45
N ALA A 240 1.74 13.58 -18.16
CA ALA A 240 1.88 14.64 -17.16
C ALA A 240 3.32 15.16 -17.08
N MET A 241 4.32 14.28 -17.18
CA MET A 241 5.72 14.67 -17.22
C MET A 241 6.07 15.48 -18.46
N ALA A 242 5.59 15.10 -19.64
CA ALA A 242 5.84 15.85 -20.87
C ALA A 242 5.27 17.27 -20.78
N GLU A 243 4.04 17.42 -20.28
CA GLU A 243 3.40 18.73 -20.09
C GLU A 243 4.12 19.61 -19.07
N SER A 244 4.48 19.06 -17.92
CA SER A 244 5.10 19.82 -16.84
C SER A 244 6.57 20.18 -17.10
N SER A 245 7.34 19.26 -17.69
CA SER A 245 8.74 19.52 -18.07
C SER A 245 8.87 20.36 -19.34
N LYS A 246 7.86 20.32 -20.22
CA LYS A 246 7.92 20.85 -21.59
C LYS A 246 9.03 20.22 -22.42
N GLU A 247 9.35 18.97 -22.11
CA GLU A 247 10.35 18.17 -22.79
C GLU A 247 9.72 16.92 -23.37
N ARG A 248 10.42 16.31 -24.33
CA ARG A 248 10.09 14.97 -24.81
C ARG A 248 10.27 13.97 -23.66
N VAL A 249 9.29 13.07 -23.51
CA VAL A 249 9.37 11.96 -22.56
C VAL A 249 9.22 10.64 -23.30
N TRP A 250 10.12 9.69 -23.04
CA TRP A 250 10.04 8.34 -23.58
C TRP A 250 9.20 7.42 -22.70
N LEU A 251 8.11 6.88 -23.22
CA LEU A 251 7.34 5.82 -22.57
C LEU A 251 7.84 4.47 -23.08
N VAL A 252 8.36 3.65 -22.17
CA VAL A 252 9.06 2.41 -22.53
C VAL A 252 8.52 1.22 -21.74
N GLU A 253 8.17 0.15 -22.46
CA GLU A 253 7.91 -1.14 -21.85
C GLU A 253 9.25 -1.87 -21.62
N TYR A 254 9.50 -2.29 -20.37
CA TYR A 254 10.69 -3.03 -19.99
C TYR A 254 10.25 -4.27 -19.23
N PHE A 255 10.31 -5.45 -19.86
CA PHE A 255 9.91 -6.72 -19.27
C PHE A 255 11.13 -7.54 -18.80
N ASP A 256 10.92 -8.44 -17.86
CA ASP A 256 11.99 -9.29 -17.28
C ASP A 256 12.53 -10.31 -18.29
N GLU A 257 11.65 -11.02 -18.99
CA GLU A 257 12.01 -12.11 -19.90
C GLU A 257 12.17 -11.67 -21.37
N ASP A 258 12.27 -10.36 -21.64
CA ASP A 258 12.48 -9.85 -23.00
C ASP A 258 13.93 -10.08 -23.42
N PRO A 259 14.20 -10.90 -24.46
CA PRO A 259 15.56 -11.15 -24.92
C PRO A 259 16.17 -9.98 -25.69
N ASP A 260 15.36 -9.00 -26.12
CA ASP A 260 15.79 -7.81 -26.86
C ASP A 260 15.01 -6.57 -26.36
N PRO A 261 15.24 -6.16 -25.10
CA PRO A 261 14.52 -5.04 -24.52
C PRO A 261 14.93 -3.71 -25.17
N PRO A 262 14.02 -2.73 -25.30
CA PRO A 262 14.34 -1.38 -25.78
C PRO A 262 15.09 -0.54 -24.74
N VAL A 263 15.79 -1.17 -23.79
CA VAL A 263 16.52 -0.53 -22.70
C VAL A 263 17.87 -1.21 -22.55
N LYS A 264 18.94 -0.42 -22.48
CA LYS A 264 20.28 -0.89 -22.15
C LYS A 264 20.97 0.07 -21.19
N TRP A 265 21.99 -0.43 -20.50
CA TRP A 265 22.84 0.35 -19.60
C TRP A 265 24.28 0.31 -20.11
N GLU A 266 24.87 1.48 -20.34
CA GLU A 266 26.26 1.64 -20.77
C GLU A 266 26.92 2.73 -19.91
N ASP A 267 28.04 2.40 -19.25
CA ASP A 267 28.77 3.29 -18.34
C ASP A 267 27.91 4.00 -17.27
N GLY A 268 26.87 3.32 -16.79
CA GLY A 268 25.91 3.84 -15.80
C GLY A 268 24.81 4.74 -16.38
N ILE A 269 24.78 4.97 -17.69
CA ILE A 269 23.74 5.72 -18.40
C ILE A 269 22.72 4.74 -18.99
N MET A 270 21.44 5.01 -18.78
CA MET A 270 20.34 4.30 -19.40
C MET A 270 20.11 4.84 -20.81
N TYR A 271 20.00 3.93 -21.78
CA TYR A 271 19.58 4.27 -23.14
C TYR A 271 18.27 3.57 -23.47
N VAL A 272 17.43 4.24 -24.25
CA VAL A 272 16.17 3.70 -24.77
C VAL A 272 16.19 3.64 -26.29
N ARG A 273 15.65 2.55 -26.87
CA ARG A 273 15.60 2.35 -28.32
C ARG A 273 14.23 2.73 -28.86
N ASP A 274 14.17 3.63 -29.84
CA ASP A 274 12.93 4.01 -30.50
C ASP A 274 12.52 3.05 -31.64
N ASP A 275 11.50 3.42 -32.41
CA ASP A 275 11.00 2.67 -33.57
C ASP A 275 11.93 2.76 -34.80
N ALA A 276 12.72 3.83 -34.89
CA ALA A 276 13.80 4.00 -35.87
C ALA A 276 15.08 3.23 -35.50
N THR A 277 15.08 2.49 -34.39
CA THR A 277 16.21 1.73 -33.83
C THR A 277 17.37 2.60 -33.32
N GLU A 278 17.12 3.89 -33.12
CA GLU A 278 18.08 4.83 -32.53
C GLU A 278 18.06 4.73 -30.99
N TRP A 279 19.25 4.86 -30.38
CA TRP A 279 19.42 4.80 -28.93
C TRP A 279 19.58 6.19 -28.35
N HIS A 280 18.67 6.56 -27.44
CA HIS A 280 18.61 7.87 -26.82
C HIS A 280 19.09 7.80 -25.36
N PRO A 281 20.07 8.61 -24.92
CA PRO A 281 20.50 8.65 -23.53
C PRO A 281 19.42 9.27 -22.65
N ILE A 282 19.24 8.73 -21.45
CA ILE A 282 18.25 9.21 -20.48
C ILE A 282 18.96 9.76 -19.25
N ARG A 283 18.71 11.03 -18.91
CA ARG A 283 19.26 11.65 -17.69
C ARG A 283 18.45 11.31 -16.45
N ALA A 284 17.13 11.14 -16.59
CA ALA A 284 16.25 10.78 -15.49
C ALA A 284 15.09 9.89 -15.92
N CYS A 285 14.78 8.91 -15.08
CA CYS A 285 13.77 7.91 -15.28
C CYS A 285 12.78 7.88 -14.11
N PHE A 286 11.50 8.00 -14.42
CA PHE A 286 10.43 7.61 -13.52
C PHE A 286 10.16 6.11 -13.69
N ARG A 287 10.54 5.32 -12.68
CA ARG A 287 10.44 3.87 -12.73
C ARG A 287 9.06 3.41 -12.28
N TYR A 288 8.27 2.94 -13.23
CA TYR A 288 7.03 2.18 -13.00
C TYR A 288 7.21 0.66 -13.24
N VAL A 289 8.43 0.17 -13.02
CA VAL A 289 8.77 -1.27 -13.11
C VAL A 289 8.55 -1.94 -11.77
N THR A 290 7.67 -2.93 -11.74
CA THR A 290 7.11 -3.47 -10.50
C THR A 290 7.66 -4.83 -10.07
N GLN A 291 7.97 -5.72 -11.00
CA GLN A 291 8.36 -7.11 -10.72
C GLN A 291 9.88 -7.20 -10.75
N LYS A 292 10.51 -7.60 -9.63
CA LYS A 292 11.97 -7.79 -9.54
C LYS A 292 12.83 -6.67 -10.16
N PRO A 293 12.57 -5.37 -9.92
CA PRO A 293 13.28 -4.29 -10.63
C PRO A 293 14.81 -4.31 -10.44
N TRP A 294 15.31 -4.94 -9.38
CA TRP A 294 16.75 -5.11 -9.09
C TRP A 294 17.52 -5.97 -10.11
N ASN A 295 16.83 -6.74 -10.96
CA ASN A 295 17.48 -7.53 -12.00
C ASN A 295 17.66 -6.79 -13.35
N ARG A 296 17.21 -5.54 -13.41
CA ARG A 296 17.14 -4.72 -14.63
C ARG A 296 17.65 -3.30 -14.45
N PHE A 297 17.64 -2.80 -13.23
CA PHE A 297 18.18 -1.50 -12.89
C PHE A 297 19.40 -1.70 -11.97
N PRO A 298 20.55 -1.11 -12.29
CA PRO A 298 21.68 -1.08 -11.37
C PRO A 298 21.30 -0.28 -10.12
N ILE A 299 21.91 -0.63 -8.98
CA ILE A 299 21.68 0.10 -7.71
C ILE A 299 22.19 1.55 -7.83
N ASN A 300 23.34 1.71 -8.48
CA ASN A 300 23.98 2.99 -8.74
C ASN A 300 24.04 3.27 -10.25
N SER A 301 23.53 4.43 -10.65
CA SER A 301 23.53 4.88 -12.05
C SER A 301 23.77 6.37 -12.16
N LYS A 302 24.31 6.78 -13.32
CA LYS A 302 24.40 8.19 -13.73
C LYS A 302 23.02 8.74 -14.10
N THR A 303 22.19 7.92 -14.76
CA THR A 303 20.76 8.22 -14.91
C THR A 303 20.10 8.24 -13.54
N TYR A 304 19.38 9.31 -13.21
CA TYR A 304 18.63 9.37 -11.97
C TYR A 304 17.35 8.52 -12.07
N VAL A 305 17.14 7.57 -11.15
CA VAL A 305 15.97 6.68 -11.16
C VAL A 305 15.10 6.93 -9.94
N MET A 306 13.83 7.31 -10.15
CA MET A 306 12.87 7.51 -9.06
C MET A 306 11.82 6.37 -9.00
N ASN A 307 11.59 5.71 -7.86
CA ASN A 307 12.49 5.66 -6.69
C ASN A 307 13.72 4.80 -7.00
N ASN A 308 14.83 5.07 -6.31
CA ASN A 308 16.06 4.29 -6.42
C ASN A 308 15.79 2.82 -6.01
N ILE A 309 16.46 1.88 -6.67
CA ILE A 309 16.34 0.43 -6.42
C ILE A 309 16.66 0.05 -4.98
N VAL A 310 17.53 0.77 -4.30
CA VAL A 310 17.79 0.55 -2.87
C VAL A 310 16.50 0.62 -2.04
N SER A 311 15.55 1.50 -2.38
CA SER A 311 14.25 1.58 -1.68
C SER A 311 13.42 0.29 -1.84
N CYS A 312 13.55 -0.40 -2.99
CA CYS A 312 12.92 -1.71 -3.19
C CYS A 312 13.51 -2.76 -2.26
N LEU A 313 14.84 -2.86 -2.24
CA LEU A 313 15.59 -3.83 -1.45
C LEU A 313 15.44 -3.58 0.06
N ALA A 314 15.44 -2.31 0.49
CA ALA A 314 15.34 -1.88 1.88
C ALA A 314 13.94 -2.08 2.50
N GLY A 315 12.91 -2.36 1.69
CA GLY A 315 11.59 -2.72 2.21
C GLY A 315 10.43 -2.44 1.27
N GLY A 316 10.57 -1.47 0.36
CA GLY A 316 9.49 -1.03 -0.52
C GLY A 316 9.04 -2.07 -1.55
N ARG A 317 9.79 -3.16 -1.75
CA ARG A 317 9.36 -4.37 -2.45
C ARG A 317 9.86 -5.65 -1.76
N ASN A 318 10.31 -5.53 -0.53
CA ASN A 318 10.91 -6.62 0.24
C ASN A 318 10.28 -6.64 1.64
N LYS A 319 9.26 -7.47 1.83
CA LYS A 319 8.47 -7.49 3.07
C LYS A 319 9.30 -7.89 4.29
N MET A 320 10.34 -8.70 4.08
CA MET A 320 11.26 -9.13 5.13
C MET A 320 12.08 -7.95 5.65
N MET A 321 12.66 -7.17 4.73
CA MET A 321 13.41 -5.96 5.08
C MET A 321 12.51 -4.85 5.64
N ALA A 322 11.30 -4.70 5.11
CA ALA A 322 10.31 -3.75 5.62
C ALA A 322 10.00 -4.00 7.11
N ALA A 323 9.68 -5.25 7.48
CA ALA A 323 9.39 -5.59 8.87
C ALA A 323 10.57 -5.27 9.81
N ARG A 324 11.82 -5.45 9.35
CA ARG A 324 13.00 -5.07 10.13
C ARG A 324 13.20 -3.56 10.21
N ALA A 325 13.00 -2.84 9.10
CA ALA A 325 13.06 -1.39 9.05
C ALA A 325 12.06 -0.77 10.04
N TYR A 326 10.84 -1.33 10.11
CA TYR A 326 9.80 -0.88 11.04
C TYR A 326 10.20 -1.07 12.50
N GLU A 327 10.81 -2.21 12.84
CA GLU A 327 11.32 -2.44 14.19
C GLU A 327 12.45 -1.48 14.57
N PHE A 328 13.38 -1.18 13.66
CA PHE A 328 14.44 -0.21 13.90
C PHE A 328 13.88 1.19 14.17
N LEU A 329 12.93 1.66 13.35
CA LEU A 329 12.31 2.96 13.61
C LEU A 329 11.49 2.94 14.91
N ASN A 330 10.77 1.86 15.21
CA ASN A 330 10.03 1.74 16.47
C ASN A 330 10.95 1.79 17.70
N ALA A 331 12.15 1.20 17.61
CA ALA A 331 13.16 1.30 18.66
C ALA A 331 13.70 2.74 18.81
N GLU A 332 13.94 3.45 17.70
CA GLU A 332 14.34 4.86 17.71
C GLU A 332 13.26 5.78 18.31
N LEU A 333 11.99 5.48 18.06
CA LEU A 333 10.85 6.27 18.53
C LEU A 333 10.39 5.89 19.94
N HIS A 334 11.07 4.96 20.61
CA HIS A 334 10.71 4.52 21.94
C HIS A 334 10.61 5.72 22.91
N GLY A 335 9.48 5.83 23.62
CA GLY A 335 9.21 6.92 24.55
C GLY A 335 8.52 8.14 23.96
N THR A 336 8.41 8.25 22.63
CA THR A 336 7.71 9.38 21.96
C THR A 336 6.20 9.18 21.82
N GLY A 337 5.66 8.02 22.21
CA GLY A 337 4.26 7.63 21.97
C GLY A 337 3.93 7.29 20.51
N LEU A 338 4.91 7.34 19.59
CA LEU A 338 4.78 6.97 18.19
C LEU A 338 5.34 5.57 17.93
N SER A 339 4.65 4.83 17.06
CA SER A 339 5.17 3.58 16.51
C SER A 339 4.42 3.22 15.22
N ILE A 340 5.11 2.50 14.34
CA ILE A 340 4.50 1.75 13.25
C ILE A 340 3.77 0.57 13.86
N LYS A 341 2.46 0.55 13.66
CA LYS A 341 1.56 -0.53 14.07
C LYS A 341 1.48 -1.52 12.91
N MET A 342 1.87 -2.76 13.15
CA MET A 342 1.86 -3.83 12.16
C MET A 342 1.47 -5.16 12.81
N PRO A 343 0.93 -6.13 12.06
CA PRO A 343 0.78 -7.48 12.56
C PRO A 343 2.15 -8.10 12.90
N GLU A 344 2.20 -8.96 13.91
CA GLU A 344 3.43 -9.67 14.29
C GLU A 344 3.97 -10.42 13.07
N THR A 345 5.26 -10.24 12.75
CA THR A 345 5.86 -10.79 11.53
C THR A 345 7.17 -11.48 11.85
N ILE A 346 7.20 -12.80 11.72
CA ILE A 346 8.40 -13.61 11.84
C ILE A 346 9.11 -13.61 10.48
N ARG A 347 10.39 -13.24 10.49
CA ARG A 347 11.24 -13.09 9.29
C ARG A 347 12.18 -14.30 9.13
N ASN A 348 12.81 -14.40 7.96
CA ASN A 348 13.87 -15.37 7.66
C ASN A 348 13.45 -16.85 7.82
N VAL A 349 12.15 -17.14 7.72
CA VAL A 349 11.60 -18.47 7.98
C VAL A 349 11.87 -19.38 6.78
N SER A 350 12.53 -20.51 7.01
CA SER A 350 12.67 -21.56 6.01
C SER A 350 11.39 -22.41 5.91
N LYS A 351 11.13 -22.98 4.73
CA LYS A 351 9.89 -23.74 4.46
C LYS A 351 9.59 -24.81 5.52
N SER A 352 10.61 -25.52 6.00
CA SER A 352 10.48 -26.57 7.03
C SER A 352 10.06 -26.06 8.42
N GLU A 353 10.30 -24.78 8.73
CA GLU A 353 9.98 -24.17 10.03
C GLU A 353 8.55 -23.62 10.08
N ILE A 354 7.90 -23.45 8.93
CA ILE A 354 6.59 -22.81 8.79
C ILE A 354 5.52 -23.45 9.70
N PRO A 355 5.37 -24.78 9.77
CA PRO A 355 4.36 -25.39 10.64
C PRO A 355 4.51 -25.02 12.12
N LEU A 356 5.75 -24.89 12.61
CA LEU A 356 6.04 -24.53 14.01
C LEU A 356 5.56 -23.11 14.33
N TRP A 357 5.81 -22.17 13.42
CA TRP A 357 5.38 -20.78 13.60
C TRP A 357 3.86 -20.63 13.53
N ILE A 358 3.20 -21.35 12.63
CA ILE A 358 1.74 -21.34 12.52
C ILE A 358 1.10 -21.90 13.79
N ASP A 359 1.63 -23.01 14.31
CA ASP A 359 1.16 -23.59 15.58
C ASP A 359 1.31 -22.59 16.74
N SER A 360 2.47 -21.92 16.83
CA SER A 360 2.72 -20.89 17.85
C SER A 360 1.75 -19.69 17.77
N MET A 361 1.17 -19.43 16.60
CA MET A 361 0.17 -18.38 16.37
C MET A 361 -1.28 -18.86 16.57
N GLY A 362 -1.49 -20.07 17.06
CA GLY A 362 -2.83 -20.65 17.27
C GLY A 362 -3.46 -21.21 15.99
N GLY A 363 -2.63 -21.74 15.08
CA GLY A 363 -3.06 -22.45 13.88
C GLY A 363 -3.45 -21.58 12.68
N HIS A 364 -3.43 -20.25 12.84
CA HIS A 364 -3.81 -19.31 11.79
C HIS A 364 -2.64 -18.35 11.51
N ALA A 365 -2.34 -18.10 10.24
CA ALA A 365 -1.31 -17.15 9.83
C ALA A 365 -1.46 -16.72 8.37
N VAL A 366 -0.69 -15.72 7.96
CA VAL A 366 -0.48 -15.35 6.56
C VAL A 366 0.99 -15.61 6.20
N LEU A 367 1.21 -16.50 5.24
CA LEU A 367 2.54 -16.75 4.67
C LEU A 367 2.74 -15.84 3.47
N LYS A 368 3.90 -15.20 3.37
CA LYS A 368 4.24 -14.37 2.22
C LYS A 368 5.63 -14.68 1.69
N VAL A 369 5.71 -14.81 0.37
CA VAL A 369 6.96 -14.67 -0.38
C VAL A 369 7.40 -13.20 -0.28
N PRO A 370 8.58 -12.89 0.28
CA PRO A 370 8.93 -11.52 0.67
C PRO A 370 8.98 -10.54 -0.51
N TYR A 371 9.37 -11.02 -1.69
CA TYR A 371 9.70 -10.20 -2.87
C TYR A 371 8.59 -10.12 -3.91
N SER A 372 7.51 -10.89 -3.75
CA SER A 372 6.37 -10.90 -4.67
C SER A 372 5.46 -9.69 -4.47
N ASN A 373 4.68 -9.31 -5.50
CA ASN A 373 3.77 -8.16 -5.45
C ASN A 373 2.35 -8.50 -5.94
N ALA A 374 1.41 -7.56 -5.80
CA ALA A 374 0.03 -7.67 -6.30
C ALA A 374 -0.73 -8.90 -5.78
N GLY A 375 -0.47 -9.31 -4.54
CA GLY A 375 -1.10 -10.47 -3.92
C GLY A 375 -0.53 -11.82 -4.35
N GLN A 376 0.42 -11.84 -5.27
CA GLN A 376 1.12 -13.06 -5.63
C GLN A 376 2.03 -13.48 -4.48
N GLY A 377 2.11 -14.79 -4.23
CA GLY A 377 2.91 -15.34 -3.15
C GLY A 377 2.38 -14.99 -1.75
N VAL A 378 1.09 -14.69 -1.60
CA VAL A 378 0.43 -14.52 -0.30
C VAL A 378 -0.53 -15.68 -0.09
N TYR A 379 -0.42 -16.36 1.05
CA TYR A 379 -1.23 -17.53 1.38
C TYR A 379 -1.82 -17.35 2.77
N THR A 380 -3.14 -17.39 2.86
CA THR A 380 -3.87 -17.39 4.12
C THR A 380 -3.98 -18.83 4.60
N ILE A 381 -3.54 -19.09 5.83
CA ILE A 381 -3.61 -20.40 6.45
C ILE A 381 -4.61 -20.34 7.60
N THR A 382 -5.71 -21.04 7.41
CA THR A 382 -6.81 -21.19 8.38
C THR A 382 -7.19 -22.66 8.61
N SER A 383 -6.55 -23.58 7.90
CA SER A 383 -6.76 -25.02 8.04
C SER A 383 -5.49 -25.82 7.76
N PRO A 384 -5.39 -27.07 8.26
CA PRO A 384 -4.28 -27.97 7.92
C PRO A 384 -4.18 -28.27 6.42
N ALA A 385 -5.30 -28.27 5.69
CA ALA A 385 -5.33 -28.51 4.25
C ALA A 385 -4.63 -27.37 3.49
N GLU A 386 -4.93 -26.12 3.80
CA GLU A 386 -4.26 -24.95 3.20
C GLU A 386 -2.75 -24.95 3.48
N LEU A 387 -2.35 -25.40 4.69
CA LEU A 387 -0.94 -25.57 5.02
C LEU A 387 -0.28 -26.67 4.18
N ALA A 388 -0.91 -27.84 4.07
CA ALA A 388 -0.40 -28.94 3.25
C ALA A 388 -0.26 -28.52 1.77
N ASP A 389 -1.24 -27.81 1.22
CA ASP A 389 -1.22 -27.27 -0.13
C ASP A 389 -0.08 -26.27 -0.34
N PHE A 390 0.22 -25.43 0.65
CA PHE A 390 1.38 -24.55 0.58
C PHE A 390 2.71 -25.34 0.62
N MET A 391 2.79 -26.35 1.48
CA MET A 391 4.00 -27.14 1.72
C MET A 391 4.37 -28.05 0.53
N THR A 392 3.41 -28.43 -0.30
CA THR A 392 3.66 -29.23 -1.52
C THR A 392 4.11 -28.40 -2.72
N LYS A 393 3.92 -27.07 -2.69
CA LYS A 393 4.32 -26.18 -3.80
C LYS A 393 5.84 -26.00 -3.87
N ASP A 394 6.36 -25.96 -5.08
CA ASP A 394 7.72 -25.50 -5.35
C ASP A 394 7.76 -23.97 -5.30
N HIS A 395 8.82 -23.45 -4.66
CA HIS A 395 9.02 -22.01 -4.50
C HIS A 395 10.42 -21.65 -4.99
N HIS A 396 10.52 -20.55 -5.73
CA HIS A 396 11.80 -20.04 -6.25
C HIS A 396 12.72 -19.50 -5.14
N TYR A 397 12.13 -18.93 -4.09
CA TYR A 397 12.86 -18.38 -2.95
C TYR A 397 12.78 -19.32 -1.74
N ASP A 398 13.84 -19.35 -0.95
CA ASP A 398 13.97 -20.25 0.20
C ASP A 398 13.50 -19.63 1.53
N LYS A 399 13.29 -18.31 1.54
CA LYS A 399 12.91 -17.55 2.74
C LYS A 399 11.52 -16.95 2.62
N PHE A 400 10.76 -17.09 3.70
CA PHE A 400 9.40 -16.60 3.83
C PHE A 400 9.27 -15.66 5.03
N ILE A 401 8.16 -14.93 5.05
CA ILE A 401 7.67 -14.33 6.30
C ILE A 401 6.37 -15.01 6.73
N VAL A 402 6.24 -15.22 8.03
CA VAL A 402 5.01 -15.70 8.69
C VAL A 402 4.44 -14.52 9.47
N GLN A 403 3.31 -14.00 9.03
CA GLN A 403 2.67 -12.83 9.63
C GLN A 403 1.37 -13.26 10.33
N SER A 404 1.09 -12.68 11.49
CA SER A 404 -0.16 -12.90 12.21
C SER A 404 -1.35 -12.50 11.33
N LEU A 405 -2.29 -13.42 11.17
CA LEU A 405 -3.52 -13.25 10.42
C LEU A 405 -4.48 -12.32 11.16
N VAL A 406 -4.93 -11.30 10.44
CA VAL A 406 -6.01 -10.40 10.84
C VAL A 406 -7.28 -10.90 10.17
N GLY A 407 -8.19 -11.48 10.94
CA GLY A 407 -9.42 -12.08 10.44
C GLY A 407 -10.62 -11.64 11.27
N ASN A 408 -11.54 -12.57 11.51
CA ASN A 408 -12.58 -12.38 12.54
C ASN A 408 -11.99 -12.59 13.94
N ALA A 409 -12.60 -12.02 14.98
CA ALA A 409 -12.19 -12.20 16.37
C ALA A 409 -12.10 -13.68 16.80
N SER A 410 -12.92 -14.55 16.21
CA SER A 410 -12.96 -15.99 16.48
C SER A 410 -11.81 -16.80 15.85
N TRP A 411 -11.20 -16.32 14.76
CA TRP A 411 -10.18 -17.06 14.00
C TRP A 411 -8.98 -16.22 13.55
N SER A 412 -8.71 -15.11 14.25
CA SER A 412 -7.44 -14.36 14.12
C SER A 412 -6.32 -15.00 14.92
N SER A 413 -5.08 -14.84 14.45
CA SER A 413 -3.88 -15.34 15.12
C SER A 413 -3.77 -14.84 16.56
N ILE A 414 -3.19 -15.68 17.41
CA ILE A 414 -2.80 -15.34 18.77
C ILE A 414 -1.37 -14.80 18.72
N THR A 415 -1.15 -13.60 19.24
CA THR A 415 0.20 -12.99 19.33
C THR A 415 0.51 -12.59 20.76
N ARG A 416 1.78 -12.26 21.02
CA ARG A 416 2.23 -11.80 22.36
C ARG A 416 1.58 -10.48 22.78
N THR A 417 1.23 -9.63 21.82
CA THR A 417 0.66 -8.29 22.04
C THR A 417 -0.87 -8.27 21.92
N GLY A 418 -1.51 -9.42 21.70
CA GLY A 418 -2.96 -9.59 21.62
C GLY A 418 -3.43 -10.07 20.26
N LYS A 419 -4.65 -9.68 19.87
CA LYS A 419 -5.21 -10.01 18.55
C LYS A 419 -5.65 -8.73 17.84
N PHE A 420 -5.43 -8.71 16.53
CA PHE A 420 -6.09 -7.78 15.63
C PHE A 420 -7.20 -8.52 14.90
N TYR A 421 -8.36 -7.88 14.80
CA TYR A 421 -9.44 -8.34 13.96
C TYR A 421 -9.96 -7.20 13.10
N HIS A 422 -10.45 -7.53 11.92
CA HIS A 422 -10.97 -6.54 10.98
C HIS A 422 -12.20 -5.84 11.54
N VAL A 423 -12.22 -4.50 11.41
CA VAL A 423 -13.47 -3.74 11.53
C VAL A 423 -14.39 -4.08 10.36
N GLY A 424 -13.83 -4.16 9.16
CA GLY A 424 -14.55 -4.44 7.92
C GLY A 424 -15.44 -3.29 7.47
N THR A 425 -16.20 -3.51 6.40
CA THR A 425 -17.17 -2.55 5.88
C THR A 425 -18.38 -2.41 6.81
N ILE A 426 -19.10 -1.30 6.69
CA ILE A 426 -20.45 -1.17 7.23
C ILE A 426 -21.31 -2.33 6.69
N PRO A 427 -22.10 -3.03 7.55
CA PRO A 427 -22.94 -4.13 7.12
C PRO A 427 -23.88 -3.71 5.99
N ASN A 428 -23.96 -4.52 4.93
CA ASN A 428 -24.94 -4.29 3.87
C ASN A 428 -26.37 -4.70 4.30
N LYS A 429 -27.35 -4.58 3.40
CA LYS A 429 -28.75 -4.97 3.67
C LYS A 429 -28.95 -6.46 4.04
N ARG A 430 -27.96 -7.32 3.79
CA ARG A 430 -27.95 -8.74 4.19
C ARG A 430 -27.13 -8.98 5.46
N ASN A 431 -26.76 -7.92 6.19
CA ASN A 431 -25.88 -7.95 7.36
C ASN A 431 -24.48 -8.51 7.07
N HIS A 432 -24.05 -8.50 5.81
CA HIS A 432 -22.72 -8.95 5.44
C HIS A 432 -21.70 -7.83 5.68
N ILE A 433 -20.64 -8.18 6.40
CA ILE A 433 -19.41 -7.38 6.57
C ILE A 433 -18.35 -7.98 5.65
N TYR A 434 -17.60 -7.14 4.95
CA TYR A 434 -16.49 -7.58 4.12
C TYR A 434 -15.18 -7.02 4.68
N VAL A 435 -14.09 -7.75 4.46
CA VAL A 435 -12.76 -7.17 4.66
C VAL A 435 -12.51 -6.12 3.60
N SER A 436 -11.91 -5.03 4.02
CA SER A 436 -11.39 -4.00 3.15
C SER A 436 -10.02 -3.54 3.61
N ASP A 437 -9.14 -3.24 2.66
CA ASP A 437 -7.97 -2.42 2.90
C ASP A 437 -8.19 -0.98 2.46
N LEU A 438 -7.33 -0.10 2.97
CA LEU A 438 -7.15 1.25 2.48
C LEU A 438 -5.72 1.36 1.94
N ARG A 439 -5.57 1.79 0.70
CA ARG A 439 -4.26 2.21 0.18
C ARG A 439 -4.13 3.71 0.33
N MET A 440 -3.11 4.14 1.06
CA MET A 440 -2.72 5.55 1.21
C MET A 440 -1.42 5.77 0.45
N MET A 441 -1.43 6.68 -0.53
CA MET A 441 -0.23 7.08 -1.25
C MET A 441 0.25 8.45 -0.80
N VAL A 442 1.56 8.56 -0.62
CA VAL A 442 2.22 9.79 -0.21
C VAL A 442 3.37 10.11 -1.16
N SER A 443 3.67 11.39 -1.28
CA SER A 443 4.88 11.88 -1.92
C SER A 443 5.56 12.88 -0.99
N ALA A 444 6.88 12.97 -1.08
CA ALA A 444 7.67 13.91 -0.33
C ALA A 444 8.46 14.83 -1.25
N ASN A 445 8.79 16.01 -0.74
CA ASN A 445 9.71 16.94 -1.37
C ASN A 445 10.43 17.75 -0.29
N SER A 446 11.12 18.84 -0.63
CA SER A 446 11.80 19.72 0.34
C SER A 446 10.89 20.30 1.43
N LYS A 447 9.55 20.24 1.27
CA LYS A 447 8.56 20.70 2.25
C LYS A 447 7.98 19.56 3.11
N GLY A 448 8.52 18.34 3.00
CA GLY A 448 8.04 17.16 3.71
C GLY A 448 6.95 16.40 2.96
N PHE A 449 6.19 15.57 3.69
CA PHE A 449 5.20 14.66 3.10
C PHE A 449 3.87 15.34 2.78
N ARG A 450 3.15 14.77 1.80
CA ARG A 450 1.74 15.05 1.50
C ARG A 450 1.01 13.79 1.01
N PRO A 451 -0.31 13.66 1.26
CA PRO A 451 -1.11 12.62 0.63
C PRO A 451 -1.29 12.93 -0.86
N VAL A 452 -1.35 11.89 -1.69
CA VAL A 452 -1.50 12.01 -3.15
C VAL A 452 -2.78 11.35 -3.63
N ALA A 453 -3.03 10.12 -3.17
CA ALA A 453 -4.24 9.41 -3.55
C ALA A 453 -4.59 8.34 -2.52
N ILE A 454 -5.89 8.09 -2.42
CA ILE A 454 -6.46 7.13 -1.48
C ILE A 454 -7.51 6.33 -2.24
N TYR A 455 -7.55 5.03 -2.03
CA TYR A 455 -8.65 4.18 -2.46
C TYR A 455 -8.71 2.94 -1.57
N ALA A 456 -9.82 2.22 -1.61
CA ALA A 456 -9.98 1.00 -0.85
C ALA A 456 -10.33 -0.17 -1.76
N ARG A 457 -9.99 -1.38 -1.33
CA ARG A 457 -10.38 -2.61 -2.02
C ARG A 457 -11.10 -3.52 -1.05
N ARG A 458 -12.19 -4.12 -1.50
CA ARG A 458 -12.99 -5.07 -0.73
C ARG A 458 -12.75 -6.51 -1.18
N THR A 459 -12.98 -7.47 -0.30
CA THR A 459 -12.94 -8.90 -0.64
C THR A 459 -14.18 -9.37 -1.41
N ARG A 460 -14.12 -10.58 -1.99
CA ARG A 460 -15.21 -11.14 -2.82
C ARG A 460 -16.36 -11.64 -1.96
N LYS A 461 -16.03 -12.31 -0.87
CA LYS A 461 -16.97 -12.98 0.03
C LYS A 461 -16.96 -12.28 1.39
N PRO A 462 -18.10 -12.28 2.10
CA PRO A 462 -18.19 -11.68 3.42
C PRO A 462 -17.27 -12.38 4.42
N LEU A 463 -16.82 -11.64 5.43
CA LEU A 463 -16.04 -12.17 6.53
C LEU A 463 -16.94 -12.98 7.46
N LEU A 464 -16.77 -14.31 7.47
CA LEU A 464 -17.57 -15.21 8.30
C LEU A 464 -17.25 -15.04 9.79
N ARG A 465 -18.26 -15.28 10.64
CA ARG A 465 -18.07 -15.32 12.09
C ARG A 465 -17.36 -16.60 12.50
N ARG A 466 -17.67 -17.73 11.89
CA ARG A 466 -16.94 -18.99 12.06
C ARG A 466 -16.64 -19.57 10.69
N LEU A 467 -15.47 -20.21 10.54
CA LEU A 467 -15.05 -20.75 9.25
C LEU A 467 -16.01 -21.86 8.78
N GLU A 468 -16.59 -22.60 9.72
CA GLU A 468 -17.59 -23.64 9.46
C GLU A 468 -18.98 -23.12 9.05
N ASP A 469 -19.25 -21.81 9.15
CA ASP A 469 -20.56 -21.25 8.77
C ASP A 469 -20.83 -21.40 7.26
N ASP A 470 -19.79 -21.43 6.42
CA ASP A 470 -19.87 -21.74 4.99
C ASP A 470 -18.55 -22.38 4.51
N PRO A 471 -18.46 -23.73 4.47
CA PRO A 471 -17.24 -24.45 4.10
C PRO A 471 -16.89 -24.33 2.61
N SER A 472 -17.78 -23.77 1.77
CA SER A 472 -17.52 -23.57 0.34
C SER A 472 -16.67 -22.33 0.06
N VAL A 473 -16.52 -21.43 1.05
CA VAL A 473 -15.80 -20.18 0.90
C VAL A 473 -14.37 -20.35 1.39
N THR A 474 -13.41 -20.03 0.54
CA THR A 474 -11.99 -20.08 0.89
C THR A 474 -11.58 -18.88 1.76
N SER A 475 -10.55 -19.06 2.60
CA SER A 475 -9.99 -17.97 3.40
C SER A 475 -9.52 -16.79 2.53
N TRP A 476 -8.97 -17.09 1.35
CA TRP A 476 -8.54 -16.07 0.39
C TRP A 476 -9.69 -15.26 -0.21
N GLU A 477 -10.86 -15.85 -0.41
CA GLU A 477 -12.03 -15.08 -0.88
C GLU A 477 -12.56 -14.09 0.17
N MET A 478 -12.32 -14.37 1.46
CA MET A 478 -12.72 -13.53 2.59
C MET A 478 -11.68 -12.47 2.95
N LEU A 479 -10.39 -12.71 2.71
CA LEU A 479 -9.27 -11.86 3.15
C LEU A 479 -8.49 -11.22 2.01
N GLY A 480 -8.48 -11.82 0.82
CA GLY A 480 -7.73 -11.35 -0.34
C GLY A 480 -8.39 -10.15 -1.02
N THR A 481 -7.85 -8.95 -0.79
CA THR A 481 -8.36 -7.68 -1.34
C THR A 481 -7.81 -7.35 -2.73
N ASN A 482 -6.75 -8.00 -3.18
CA ASN A 482 -6.11 -7.75 -4.48
C ASN A 482 -7.11 -7.77 -5.64
N LEU A 483 -7.05 -6.77 -6.52
CA LEU A 483 -7.96 -6.64 -7.67
C LEU A 483 -7.53 -7.47 -8.87
N SER A 484 -6.23 -7.78 -8.99
CA SER A 484 -5.68 -8.58 -10.07
C SER A 484 -6.12 -10.03 -9.94
N VAL A 485 -6.69 -10.56 -11.01
CA VAL A 485 -7.07 -11.97 -11.15
C VAL A 485 -6.45 -12.53 -12.40
N LYS A 486 -6.06 -13.79 -12.34
CA LYS A 486 -5.55 -14.53 -13.48
C LYS A 486 -6.69 -15.37 -14.06
N LEU A 487 -7.06 -15.12 -15.30
CA LEU A 487 -8.10 -15.81 -16.06
C LEU A 487 -7.44 -16.31 -17.34
N ASP A 488 -7.41 -17.64 -17.53
CA ASP A 488 -6.86 -18.28 -18.74
C ASP A 488 -5.47 -17.76 -19.16
N ASP A 489 -4.55 -17.66 -18.19
CA ASP A 489 -3.19 -17.11 -18.33
C ASP A 489 -3.08 -15.59 -18.63
N GLU A 490 -4.19 -14.89 -18.80
CA GLU A 490 -4.24 -13.42 -18.88
C GLU A 490 -4.61 -12.78 -17.54
N TRP A 491 -4.02 -11.61 -17.27
CA TRP A 491 -4.35 -10.83 -16.08
C TRP A 491 -5.52 -9.90 -16.37
N THR A 492 -6.59 -10.02 -15.59
CA THR A 492 -7.70 -9.06 -15.59
C THR A 492 -7.88 -8.42 -14.20
N THR A 493 -8.74 -7.41 -14.11
CA THR A 493 -8.96 -6.60 -12.90
C THR A 493 -10.43 -6.60 -12.51
N GLU A 494 -10.75 -6.97 -11.27
CA GLU A 494 -12.12 -6.93 -10.73
C GLU A 494 -12.48 -5.54 -10.19
N ALA A 495 -12.69 -4.58 -11.10
CA ALA A 495 -12.96 -3.18 -10.75
C ALA A 495 -14.24 -2.96 -9.90
N GLN A 496 -15.16 -3.92 -9.85
CA GLN A 496 -16.35 -3.87 -8.98
C GLN A 496 -16.03 -3.93 -7.48
N ARG A 497 -14.85 -4.42 -7.09
CA ARG A 497 -14.40 -4.46 -5.69
C ARG A 497 -13.58 -3.24 -5.28
N LEU A 498 -13.27 -2.37 -6.23
CA LEU A 498 -12.68 -1.07 -5.97
C LEU A 498 -13.74 -0.15 -5.35
N LEU A 499 -13.42 0.39 -4.17
CA LEU A 499 -14.20 1.38 -3.47
C LEU A 499 -13.50 2.73 -3.63
N LEU A 500 -14.13 3.64 -4.36
CA LEU A 500 -13.60 4.98 -4.62
C LEU A 500 -13.75 5.86 -3.38
N MET A 501 -12.95 6.93 -3.33
CA MET A 501 -13.12 8.00 -2.31
C MET A 501 -14.23 8.98 -2.67
N ASP A 502 -15.28 8.48 -3.32
CA ASP A 502 -16.40 9.27 -3.80
C ASP A 502 -17.57 9.27 -2.79
N ARG A 503 -18.61 10.03 -3.09
CA ARG A 503 -19.82 10.11 -2.24
C ARG A 503 -20.56 8.77 -2.06
N LYS A 504 -20.36 7.82 -2.97
CA LYS A 504 -21.13 6.57 -3.05
C LYS A 504 -20.47 5.44 -2.26
N ASP A 505 -19.16 5.30 -2.40
CA ASP A 505 -18.41 4.16 -1.90
C ASP A 505 -17.77 4.44 -0.53
N PHE A 506 -17.31 5.67 -0.27
CA PHE A 506 -16.54 6.00 0.95
C PHE A 506 -17.29 5.62 2.24
N ASN A 507 -18.59 5.91 2.32
CA ASN A 507 -19.39 5.62 3.51
C ASN A 507 -19.53 4.13 3.83
N GLN A 508 -19.28 3.24 2.85
CA GLN A 508 -19.28 1.79 3.09
C GLN A 508 -18.08 1.34 3.94
N LEU A 509 -17.01 2.14 4.03
CA LEU A 509 -15.80 1.80 4.76
C LEU A 509 -15.92 2.00 6.28
N GLY A 510 -16.85 2.84 6.73
CA GLY A 510 -17.00 3.14 8.17
C GLY A 510 -15.82 3.87 8.78
N ILE A 511 -15.07 4.63 7.97
CA ILE A 511 -13.92 5.44 8.39
C ILE A 511 -14.22 6.94 8.28
N GLY A 512 -13.62 7.72 9.17
CA GLY A 512 -13.70 9.18 9.19
C GLY A 512 -12.34 9.85 8.97
N VAL A 513 -12.31 11.17 9.15
CA VAL A 513 -11.09 11.98 8.98
C VAL A 513 -9.98 11.55 9.95
N ASP A 514 -10.33 11.20 11.18
CA ASP A 514 -9.33 10.76 12.17
C ASP A 514 -8.69 9.42 11.80
N ASP A 515 -9.45 8.48 11.22
CA ASP A 515 -8.88 7.23 10.68
C ASP A 515 -7.96 7.52 9.47
N LEU A 516 -8.31 8.48 8.60
CA LEU A 516 -7.46 8.90 7.48
C LEU A 516 -6.16 9.57 7.97
N ILE A 517 -6.23 10.35 9.04
CA ILE A 517 -5.06 10.94 9.70
C ILE A 517 -4.15 9.85 10.27
N ASP A 518 -4.69 8.87 11.02
CA ASP A 518 -3.90 7.74 11.53
C ASP A 518 -3.28 6.94 10.36
N ALA A 519 -4.04 6.72 9.27
CA ALA A 519 -3.53 6.04 8.08
C ALA A 519 -2.36 6.79 7.41
N TYR A 520 -2.47 8.11 7.32
CA TYR A 520 -1.42 8.96 6.76
C TYR A 520 -0.16 8.95 7.61
N ILE A 521 -0.31 9.07 8.94
CA ILE A 521 0.83 9.01 9.87
C ILE A 521 1.50 7.64 9.83
N GLN A 522 0.73 6.55 9.87
CA GLN A 522 1.27 5.19 9.75
C GLN A 522 2.01 4.99 8.42
N THR A 523 1.50 5.57 7.33
CA THR A 523 2.16 5.54 6.02
C THR A 523 3.47 6.32 6.02
N ILE A 524 3.51 7.52 6.61
CA ILE A 524 4.74 8.30 6.72
C ILE A 524 5.79 7.55 7.53
N LEU A 525 5.42 7.02 8.69
CA LEU A 525 6.34 6.28 9.53
C LEU A 525 6.94 5.08 8.78
N SER A 526 6.12 4.32 8.04
CA SER A 526 6.62 3.17 7.27
C SER A 526 7.56 3.58 6.13
N VAL A 527 7.32 4.71 5.48
CA VAL A 527 8.21 5.26 4.45
C VAL A 527 9.53 5.72 5.06
N ILE A 528 9.50 6.47 6.16
CA ILE A 528 10.70 6.93 6.88
C ILE A 528 11.55 5.75 7.33
N ALA A 529 10.92 4.70 7.85
CA ALA A 529 11.62 3.49 8.26
C ALA A 529 12.40 2.85 7.10
N ILE A 530 11.75 2.69 5.95
CA ILE A 530 12.36 2.09 4.76
C ILE A 530 13.43 3.02 4.17
N ASP A 531 13.20 4.32 4.15
CA ASP A 531 14.19 5.29 3.68
C ASP A 531 15.45 5.29 4.55
N LYS A 532 15.29 5.26 5.88
CA LYS A 532 16.41 5.10 6.82
C LYS A 532 17.11 3.75 6.67
N MET A 533 16.39 2.68 6.35
CA MET A 533 17.01 1.40 6.03
C MET A 533 17.82 1.48 4.73
N ALA A 534 17.31 2.16 3.70
CA ALA A 534 18.03 2.40 2.47
C ALA A 534 19.33 3.20 2.72
N GLN A 535 19.28 4.26 3.53
CA GLN A 535 20.48 5.01 3.94
C GLN A 535 21.51 4.13 4.67
N ARG A 536 21.07 3.20 5.52
CA ARG A 536 22.00 2.26 6.19
C ARG A 536 22.69 1.30 5.22
N LEU A 537 22.03 0.96 4.12
CA LEU A 537 22.55 0.07 3.09
C LEU A 537 23.43 0.81 2.06
N MET A 538 23.57 2.13 2.16
CA MET A 538 24.39 2.94 1.26
C MET A 538 25.54 3.57 2.06
N LYS A 539 26.77 3.10 1.83
CA LYS A 539 27.99 3.60 2.48
C LYS A 539 28.57 4.74 1.66
N ASP A 540 29.09 5.78 2.32
CA ASP A 540 29.82 6.84 1.64
C ASP A 540 31.12 6.30 1.03
N VAL A 541 31.34 6.61 -0.25
CA VAL A 541 32.58 6.29 -0.95
C VAL A 541 33.67 7.26 -0.50
N ARG A 542 34.94 6.80 -0.48
CA ARG A 542 36.07 7.65 -0.11
C ARG A 542 36.17 8.87 -1.02
N SER A 543 36.47 10.02 -0.43
CA SER A 543 36.48 11.34 -1.08
C SER A 543 37.59 11.55 -2.13
N ASP A 544 38.48 10.57 -2.32
CA ASP A 544 39.60 10.62 -3.28
C ASP A 544 39.23 10.09 -4.67
N VAL A 545 38.00 9.59 -4.87
CA VAL A 545 37.50 9.16 -6.18
C VAL A 545 37.09 10.38 -7.03
N PRO A 546 37.62 10.55 -8.26
CA PRO A 546 37.22 11.64 -9.14
C PRO A 546 35.72 11.63 -9.42
N HIS A 547 35.05 12.76 -9.17
CA HIS A 547 33.61 12.91 -9.38
C HIS A 547 33.33 13.69 -10.68
N ASP A 548 32.47 13.13 -11.54
CA ASP A 548 32.05 13.81 -12.77
C ASP A 548 30.94 14.83 -12.42
N PRO A 549 31.19 16.14 -12.55
CA PRO A 549 30.22 17.17 -12.16
C PRO A 549 28.93 17.13 -12.99
N ARG A 550 28.92 16.44 -14.14
CA ARG A 550 27.70 16.22 -14.94
C ARG A 550 26.72 15.25 -14.27
N PHE A 551 27.20 14.43 -13.34
CA PHE A 551 26.41 13.42 -12.64
C PHE A 551 26.56 13.59 -11.12
N PRO A 552 26.03 14.70 -10.55
CA PRO A 552 26.30 15.12 -9.18
C PRO A 552 25.85 14.13 -8.09
N LYS A 553 25.00 13.16 -8.46
CA LYS A 553 24.44 12.15 -7.54
C LYS A 553 25.11 10.77 -7.69
N TYR A 554 25.97 10.59 -8.69
CA TYR A 554 26.57 9.29 -9.01
C TYR A 554 27.93 9.10 -8.33
N GLY A 555 28.20 7.87 -7.87
CA GLY A 555 29.50 7.50 -7.30
C GLY A 555 29.78 8.07 -5.91
N LEU A 556 28.80 8.71 -5.26
CA LEU A 556 28.93 9.22 -3.89
C LEU A 556 28.85 8.11 -2.85
N GLN A 557 28.08 7.07 -3.14
CA GLN A 557 27.77 5.99 -2.21
C GLN A 557 27.81 4.62 -2.90
N GLU A 558 28.20 3.61 -2.15
CA GLU A 558 28.24 2.20 -2.56
C GLU A 558 27.23 1.37 -1.75
N PHE A 559 26.66 0.35 -2.37
CA PHE A 559 25.72 -0.53 -1.70
C PHE A 559 26.45 -1.54 -0.81
N ASP A 560 26.03 -1.63 0.44
CA ASP A 560 26.60 -2.54 1.42
C ASP A 560 26.04 -3.96 1.28
N PHE A 561 26.59 -4.73 0.34
CA PHE A 561 26.19 -6.12 0.11
C PHE A 561 26.40 -7.01 1.33
N GLU A 562 27.45 -6.79 2.12
CA GLU A 562 27.74 -7.59 3.31
C GLU A 562 26.64 -7.41 4.36
N LEU A 563 26.27 -6.16 4.67
CA LEU A 563 25.16 -5.89 5.58
C LEU A 563 23.83 -6.39 5.00
N PHE A 564 23.59 -6.19 3.70
CA PHE A 564 22.35 -6.63 3.07
C PHE A 564 22.19 -8.15 3.15
N GLU A 565 23.23 -8.93 2.85
CA GLU A 565 23.22 -10.40 2.95
C GLU A 565 23.01 -10.86 4.40
N ALA A 566 23.66 -10.21 5.37
CA ALA A 566 23.48 -10.53 6.79
C ALA A 566 22.04 -10.32 7.26
N LEU A 567 21.36 -9.29 6.74
CA LEU A 567 19.97 -8.98 7.09
C LEU A 567 18.98 -9.82 6.27
N ASN A 568 19.24 -10.08 5.00
CA ASN A 568 18.38 -10.79 4.06
C ASN A 568 19.13 -11.98 3.40
N PRO A 569 19.38 -13.08 4.14
CA PRO A 569 20.18 -14.20 3.67
C PRO A 569 19.37 -15.14 2.75
N ASP A 570 19.08 -14.68 1.53
CA ASP A 570 18.36 -15.42 0.50
C ASP A 570 19.18 -15.43 -0.79
N LYS A 571 19.76 -16.59 -1.11
CA LYS A 571 20.69 -16.75 -2.23
C LYS A 571 20.03 -16.46 -3.58
N ALA A 572 18.76 -16.84 -3.74
CA ALA A 572 18.04 -16.60 -4.99
C ALA A 572 17.90 -15.10 -5.24
N LEU A 573 17.48 -14.32 -4.21
CA LEU A 573 17.45 -12.86 -4.34
C LEU A 573 18.83 -12.27 -4.63
N LEU A 574 19.86 -12.65 -3.87
CA LEU A 574 21.21 -12.10 -4.02
C LEU A 574 21.75 -12.33 -5.44
N SER A 575 21.46 -13.48 -6.05
CA SER A 575 21.86 -13.79 -7.43
C SER A 575 21.11 -12.99 -8.50
N GLU A 576 19.96 -12.39 -8.17
CA GLU A 576 19.16 -11.59 -9.10
C GLU A 576 19.56 -10.11 -9.13
N ILE A 577 20.30 -9.63 -8.12
CA ILE A 577 20.64 -8.20 -8.01
C ILE A 577 21.74 -7.86 -9.02
N LEU A 578 21.49 -6.89 -9.91
CA LEU A 578 22.52 -6.33 -10.78
C LEU A 578 23.55 -5.55 -9.94
N HIS A 579 24.81 -5.92 -10.12
CA HIS A 579 25.98 -5.32 -9.47
C HIS A 579 26.78 -4.46 -10.45
#